data_AF-A0A537XPG4-F1
#
_entry.id   AF-A0A537XPG4-F1
#
_cell.length_a   1.000
_cell.length_b   1.000
_cell.length_c   1.000
_cell.angle_alpha   90.00
_cell.angle_beta   90.00
_cell.angle_gamma   90.00
#
_symmetry.space_group_name_H-M   'P 1'
#
loop_
_entity.id
_entity.type
_entity.pdbx_description
1 polymer ?
#
loop_
_entity_poly.entity_id
_entity_poly.type
_entity_poly.pdbx_seq_one_letter_code
_entity_poly.pdbx_strand_id
1 'polypeptide(L)'
;MVDDLLLNVLFGRLSATDVALFLNSTGIPGVSLAALEAIGLFGFFNFPELANNLGGSINPSTLRPRVQALVTAGMLETALRASLYRISQRGRVFLQLCNLISRQQVINAELAIILERLALDASREPIQAFEGLRETLGVDAPLHRRRWLGFEVVAARKDFGVPISGGPYPLDSTPQHRGAPDVWIGR
;
A
#
# COMPACT_ATOMS: atom_id res chain seq x y z
N MET A 1 8.34 26.05 5.08
CA MET A 1 9.54 25.43 4.46
C MET A 1 10.08 24.27 5.31
N VAL A 2 10.05 24.36 6.66
CA VAL A 2 10.39 23.24 7.56
C VAL A 2 9.33 22.12 7.53
N ASP A 3 8.04 22.47 7.40
CA ASP A 3 6.95 21.49 7.31
C ASP A 3 7.11 20.53 6.13
N ASP A 4 7.48 21.04 4.95
CA ASP A 4 7.71 20.18 3.77
C ASP A 4 8.87 19.21 3.98
N LEU A 5 9.89 19.56 4.78
CA LEU A 5 11.01 18.65 5.08
C LEU A 5 10.58 17.56 6.06
N LEU A 6 9.84 17.92 7.12
CA LEU A 6 9.29 16.98 8.09
C LEU A 6 8.29 16.03 7.43
N LEU A 7 7.38 16.55 6.61
CA LEU A 7 6.45 15.74 5.83
C LEU A 7 7.20 14.81 4.87
N ASN A 8 8.22 15.30 4.17
CA ASN A 8 9.01 14.45 3.28
C ASN A 8 9.72 13.30 4.01
N VAL A 9 10.19 13.51 5.23
CA VAL A 9 10.81 12.47 6.05
C VAL A 9 9.76 11.51 6.62
N LEU A 10 8.66 12.02 7.15
CA LEU A 10 7.60 11.23 7.77
C LEU A 10 6.83 10.39 6.75
N PHE A 11 6.53 10.96 5.58
CA PHE A 11 5.78 10.31 4.50
C PHE A 11 6.69 9.56 3.50
N GLY A 12 8.02 9.54 3.71
CA GLY A 12 8.96 8.90 2.78
C GLY A 12 8.95 9.53 1.38
N ARG A 13 8.63 10.82 1.28
CA ARG A 13 8.40 11.58 0.03
C ARG A 13 7.24 11.05 -0.82
N LEU A 14 6.18 10.55 -0.19
CA LEU A 14 4.92 10.20 -0.87
C LEU A 14 4.36 11.42 -1.62
N SER A 15 3.99 11.23 -2.88
CA SER A 15 3.50 12.29 -3.76
C SER A 15 2.17 11.93 -4.44
N ALA A 16 1.49 12.94 -5.00
CA ALA A 16 0.27 12.75 -5.79
C ALA A 16 0.49 11.84 -7.03
N THR A 17 1.72 11.80 -7.57
CA THR A 17 2.09 10.89 -8.67
C THR A 17 2.10 9.44 -8.22
N ASP A 18 2.56 9.19 -6.99
CA ASP A 18 2.55 7.83 -6.44
C ASP A 18 1.12 7.35 -6.18
N VAL A 19 0.22 8.23 -5.74
CA VAL A 19 -1.20 7.90 -5.60
C VAL A 19 -1.82 7.60 -6.98
N ALA A 20 -1.47 8.37 -8.01
CA ALA A 20 -1.97 8.16 -9.38
C ALA A 20 -1.65 6.76 -9.93
N LEU A 21 -0.54 6.13 -9.50
CA LEU A 21 -0.21 4.75 -9.86
C LEU A 21 -1.33 3.77 -9.52
N PHE A 22 -1.98 3.95 -8.36
CA PHE A 22 -3.06 3.08 -7.90
C PHE A 22 -4.40 3.43 -8.54
N LEU A 23 -4.59 4.70 -8.91
CA LEU A 23 -5.82 5.16 -9.56
C LEU A 23 -5.87 4.79 -11.04
N ASN A 24 -4.74 4.88 -11.72
CA ASN A 24 -4.60 4.56 -13.15
C ASN A 24 -4.31 3.08 -13.38
N SER A 25 -4.50 2.24 -12.36
CA SER A 25 -4.19 0.81 -12.42
C SER A 25 -5.26 0.12 -13.29
N THR A 26 -4.90 -0.22 -14.53
CA THR A 26 -5.82 -0.85 -15.50
C THR A 26 -5.94 -2.35 -15.27
N GLY A 27 -7.14 -2.92 -15.31
CA GLY A 27 -7.36 -4.36 -15.15
C GLY A 27 -8.09 -4.70 -13.85
N ILE A 28 -7.55 -5.61 -13.05
CA ILE A 28 -8.20 -6.13 -11.85
C ILE A 28 -8.09 -5.10 -10.70
N PRO A 29 -9.21 -4.57 -10.18
CA PRO A 29 -9.21 -3.62 -9.07
C PRO A 29 -8.57 -4.20 -7.81
N GLY A 30 -7.92 -3.36 -7.01
CA GLY A 30 -7.32 -3.71 -5.73
C GLY A 30 -5.99 -4.46 -5.83
N VAL A 31 -5.61 -4.99 -6.99
CA VAL A 31 -4.42 -5.86 -7.11
C VAL A 31 -3.12 -5.15 -6.75
N SER A 32 -2.95 -3.88 -7.12
CA SER A 32 -1.72 -3.14 -6.81
C SER A 32 -1.57 -2.92 -5.30
N LEU A 33 -2.67 -2.62 -4.59
CA LEU A 33 -2.70 -2.47 -3.14
C LEU A 33 -2.47 -3.81 -2.45
N ALA A 34 -3.14 -4.86 -2.93
CA ALA A 34 -3.00 -6.20 -2.38
C ALA A 34 -1.59 -6.75 -2.56
N ALA A 35 -0.97 -6.54 -3.72
CA ALA A 35 0.43 -6.90 -3.95
C ALA A 35 1.38 -6.14 -3.02
N LEU A 36 1.19 -4.83 -2.86
CA LEU A 36 2.00 -4.02 -1.94
C LEU A 36 1.93 -4.54 -0.51
N GLU A 37 0.72 -4.81 -0.02
CA GLU A 37 0.53 -5.28 1.35
C GLU A 37 0.96 -6.73 1.56
N ALA A 38 0.66 -7.63 0.62
CA ALA A 38 1.10 -9.03 0.70
C ALA A 38 2.63 -9.13 0.73
N ILE A 39 3.34 -8.30 -0.04
CA ILE A 39 4.81 -8.21 0.03
C ILE A 39 5.25 -7.67 1.39
N GLY A 40 4.52 -6.74 1.99
CA GLY A 40 4.78 -6.29 3.37
C GLY A 40 4.60 -7.40 4.41
N LEU A 41 3.52 -8.17 4.31
CA LEU A 41 3.15 -9.21 5.29
C LEU A 41 4.00 -10.47 5.19
N PHE A 42 4.18 -10.96 3.97
CA PHE A 42 4.77 -12.28 3.69
C PHE A 42 6.15 -12.20 3.06
N GLY A 43 6.53 -11.01 2.56
CA GLY A 43 7.74 -10.84 1.76
C GLY A 43 7.51 -11.18 0.30
N PHE A 44 8.57 -11.01 -0.49
CA PHE A 44 8.56 -11.40 -1.89
C PHE A 44 9.68 -12.40 -2.16
N PHE A 45 9.31 -13.62 -2.57
CA PHE A 45 10.25 -14.64 -3.01
C PHE A 45 10.19 -14.86 -4.52
N ASN A 46 8.99 -15.11 -5.06
CA ASN A 46 8.73 -15.17 -6.50
C ASN A 46 7.26 -14.81 -6.82
N PHE A 47 6.95 -14.65 -8.12
CA PHE A 47 5.60 -14.28 -8.55
C PHE A 47 4.53 -15.38 -8.33
N PRO A 48 4.80 -16.68 -8.55
CA PRO A 48 3.86 -17.74 -8.19
C PRO A 48 3.46 -17.75 -6.71
N GLU A 49 4.43 -17.59 -5.82
CA GLU A 49 4.18 -17.54 -4.37
C GLU A 49 3.39 -16.30 -3.97
N LEU A 50 3.71 -15.14 -4.56
CA LEU A 50 2.91 -13.93 -4.38
C LEU A 50 1.45 -14.13 -4.85
N ALA A 51 1.24 -14.78 -6.00
CA ALA A 51 -0.10 -15.08 -6.49
C ALA A 51 -0.85 -16.01 -5.53
N ASN A 52 -0.18 -17.02 -4.97
CA ASN A 52 -0.75 -17.92 -3.96
C ASN A 52 -1.15 -17.15 -2.68
N ASN A 53 -0.29 -16.23 -2.22
CA ASN A 53 -0.59 -15.38 -1.06
C ASN A 53 -1.80 -14.45 -1.30
N LEU A 54 -2.15 -14.18 -2.56
CA LEU A 54 -3.33 -13.42 -2.98
C LEU A 54 -4.53 -14.32 -3.32
N GLY A 55 -4.54 -15.57 -2.85
CA GLY A 55 -5.64 -16.51 -3.07
C GLY A 55 -5.55 -17.37 -4.34
N GLY A 56 -4.41 -17.33 -5.05
CA GLY A 56 -4.10 -18.25 -6.16
C GLY A 56 -4.90 -18.01 -7.46
N SER A 57 -5.83 -17.06 -7.47
CA SER A 57 -6.71 -16.76 -8.61
C SER A 57 -6.08 -15.82 -9.64
N ILE A 58 -4.94 -15.19 -9.32
CA ILE A 58 -4.28 -14.20 -10.18
C ILE A 58 -3.12 -14.84 -10.94
N ASN A 59 -3.05 -14.62 -12.25
CA ASN A 59 -1.91 -15.04 -13.04
C ASN A 59 -0.62 -14.29 -12.60
N PRO A 60 0.49 -14.98 -12.29
CA PRO A 60 1.77 -14.35 -11.94
C PRO A 60 2.26 -13.31 -12.95
N SER A 61 1.91 -13.48 -14.23
CA SER A 61 2.25 -12.54 -15.31
C SER A 61 1.55 -11.19 -15.17
N THR A 62 0.37 -11.16 -14.54
CA THR A 62 -0.39 -9.93 -14.23
C THR A 62 0.22 -9.17 -13.05
N LEU A 63 0.87 -9.88 -12.11
CA LEU A 63 1.52 -9.28 -10.94
C LEU A 63 2.86 -8.63 -11.27
N ARG A 64 3.61 -9.18 -12.23
CA ARG A 64 4.93 -8.67 -12.62
C ARG A 64 4.96 -7.17 -12.95
N PRO A 65 4.14 -6.64 -13.87
CA PRO A 65 4.16 -5.21 -14.18
C PRO A 65 3.72 -4.35 -12.98
N ARG A 66 2.85 -4.86 -12.08
CA ARG A 66 2.43 -4.16 -10.87
C ARG A 66 3.57 -4.01 -9.87
N VAL A 67 4.24 -5.11 -9.56
CA VAL A 67 5.39 -5.11 -8.65
C VAL A 67 6.51 -4.21 -9.20
N GLN A 68 6.77 -4.26 -10.50
CA GLN A 68 7.75 -3.35 -11.13
C GLN A 68 7.34 -1.88 -11.00
N ALA A 69 6.07 -1.54 -11.22
CA ALA A 69 5.58 -0.18 -11.03
C ALA A 69 5.75 0.28 -9.56
N LEU A 70 5.46 -0.60 -8.59
CA LEU A 70 5.63 -0.32 -7.16
C LEU A 70 7.11 -0.09 -6.78
N VAL A 71 8.04 -0.83 -7.39
CA VAL A 71 9.49 -0.63 -7.21
C VAL A 71 9.91 0.72 -7.81
N THR A 72 9.49 1.02 -9.03
CA THR A 72 9.81 2.30 -9.71
C THR A 72 9.25 3.50 -8.95
N ALA A 73 8.07 3.36 -8.34
CA ALA A 73 7.46 4.39 -7.50
C ALA A 73 8.08 4.48 -6.08
N GLY A 74 9.09 3.66 -5.78
CA GLY A 74 9.73 3.64 -4.46
C GLY A 74 8.82 3.16 -3.33
N MET A 75 7.72 2.46 -3.65
CA MET A 75 6.83 1.82 -2.67
C MET A 75 7.44 0.51 -2.15
N LEU A 76 8.24 -0.15 -3.00
CA LEU A 76 9.02 -1.33 -2.67
C LEU A 76 10.52 -1.03 -2.82
N GLU A 77 11.31 -1.59 -1.91
CA GLU A 77 12.77 -1.53 -1.90
C GLU A 77 13.35 -2.92 -2.19
N THR A 78 14.52 -2.97 -2.82
CA THR A 78 15.28 -4.20 -3.00
C THR A 78 16.17 -4.45 -1.79
N ALA A 79 16.06 -5.63 -1.18
CA ALA A 79 16.97 -6.00 -0.10
C ALA A 79 18.36 -6.35 -0.67
N LEU A 80 19.43 -5.91 0.02
CA LEU A 80 20.84 -6.06 -0.39
C LEU A 80 21.33 -7.51 -0.57
N ARG A 81 20.53 -8.51 -0.17
CA ARG A 81 20.87 -9.93 -0.29
C ARG A 81 19.62 -10.69 -0.73
N ALA A 82 19.67 -11.23 -1.95
CA ALA A 82 18.59 -11.83 -2.72
C ALA A 82 17.57 -10.81 -3.27
N SER A 83 17.04 -11.12 -4.46
CA SER A 83 16.00 -10.39 -5.20
C SER A 83 14.65 -10.38 -4.46
N LEU A 84 14.68 -9.96 -3.20
CA LEU A 84 13.57 -9.89 -2.27
C LEU A 84 13.14 -8.43 -2.22
N TYR A 85 11.89 -8.19 -2.60
CA TYR A 85 11.26 -6.89 -2.39
C TYR A 85 10.75 -6.79 -0.96
N ARG A 86 10.93 -5.60 -0.37
CA ARG A 86 10.39 -5.23 0.94
C ARG A 86 9.58 -3.95 0.81
N ILE A 87 8.57 -3.79 1.65
CA ILE A 87 7.80 -2.56 1.68
C ILE A 87 8.62 -1.41 2.29
N SER A 88 8.75 -0.32 1.53
CA SER A 88 9.42 0.91 1.95
C SER A 88 8.62 1.63 3.04
N GLN A 89 9.22 2.63 3.69
CA GLN A 89 8.48 3.53 4.58
C GLN A 89 7.33 4.23 3.84
N ARG A 90 7.56 4.68 2.60
CA ARG A 90 6.55 5.32 1.75
C ARG A 90 5.34 4.42 1.52
N GLY A 91 5.58 3.15 1.20
CA GLY A 91 4.53 2.14 0.96
C GLY A 91 3.69 1.89 2.20
N ARG A 92 4.29 1.86 3.39
CA ARG A 92 3.57 1.69 4.66
C ARG A 92 2.67 2.86 4.94
N VAL A 93 3.20 4.08 4.85
CA VAL A 93 2.45 5.30 5.13
C VAL A 93 1.29 5.44 4.15
N PHE A 94 1.50 5.07 2.88
CA PHE A 94 0.43 5.02 1.90
C PHE A 94 -0.68 4.02 2.30
N LEU A 95 -0.35 2.79 2.70
CA LEU A 95 -1.34 1.82 3.17
C LEU A 95 -2.04 2.25 4.47
N GLN A 96 -1.35 2.95 5.38
CA GLN A 96 -1.96 3.55 6.56
C GLN A 96 -2.97 4.64 6.16
N LEU A 97 -2.62 5.50 5.20
CA LEU A 97 -3.52 6.52 4.66
C LEU A 97 -4.75 5.89 4.00
N CYS A 98 -4.57 4.84 3.20
CA CYS A 98 -5.66 4.03 2.64
C CYS A 98 -6.58 3.48 3.73
N ASN A 99 -6.02 2.97 4.83
CA ASN A 99 -6.80 2.47 5.96
C ASN A 99 -7.63 3.58 6.60
N LEU A 100 -7.03 4.74 6.88
CA LEU A 100 -7.69 5.90 7.49
C LEU A 100 -8.85 6.40 6.63
N ILE A 101 -8.63 6.53 5.31
CA ILE A 101 -9.66 6.94 4.35
C ILE A 101 -10.80 5.91 4.33
N SER A 102 -10.48 4.61 4.26
CA SER A 102 -11.48 3.55 4.18
C SER A 102 -12.39 3.46 5.41
N ARG A 103 -11.85 3.83 6.59
CA ARG A 103 -12.59 3.81 7.85
C ARG A 103 -13.45 5.07 8.06
N GLN A 104 -13.46 6.00 7.10
CA GLN A 104 -14.20 7.26 7.19
C GLN A 104 -13.92 8.01 8.51
N GLN A 105 -12.69 7.93 9.02
CA GLN A 105 -12.33 8.66 10.24
C GLN A 105 -12.49 10.17 10.03
N VAL A 106 -12.80 10.89 11.11
CA VAL A 106 -12.92 12.34 11.07
C VAL A 106 -11.61 12.91 10.53
N ILE A 107 -11.68 13.52 9.34
CA ILE A 107 -10.54 14.19 8.72
C ILE A 107 -10.23 15.42 9.59
N ASN A 108 -9.19 15.31 10.41
CA ASN A 108 -8.66 16.43 11.17
C ASN A 108 -7.88 17.38 10.23
N ALA A 109 -7.51 18.56 10.71
CA ALA A 109 -6.84 19.57 9.90
C ALA A 109 -5.51 19.08 9.29
N GLU A 110 -4.78 18.23 10.01
CA GLU A 110 -3.51 17.66 9.53
C GLU A 110 -3.73 16.67 8.38
N LEU A 111 -4.70 15.76 8.52
CA LEU A 111 -5.06 14.82 7.46
C LEU A 111 -5.62 15.55 6.24
N ALA A 112 -6.37 16.65 6.44
CA ALA A 112 -6.84 17.48 5.33
C ALA A 112 -5.68 18.04 4.49
N ILE A 113 -4.66 18.61 5.15
CA ILE A 113 -3.46 19.13 4.47
C ILE A 113 -2.73 18.01 3.72
N ILE A 114 -2.61 16.82 4.31
CA ILE A 114 -1.98 15.66 3.66
C ILE A 114 -2.77 15.23 2.43
N LEU A 115 -4.09 15.13 2.53
CA LEU A 115 -4.95 14.74 1.41
C LEU A 115 -4.85 15.75 0.26
N GLU A 116 -4.94 17.05 0.54
CA GLU A 116 -4.78 18.10 -0.47
C GLU A 116 -3.43 18.01 -1.19
N ARG A 117 -2.34 17.78 -0.45
CA ARG A 117 -0.99 17.57 -1.03
C ARG A 117 -0.89 16.33 -1.92
N LEU A 118 -1.66 15.29 -1.62
CA LEU A 118 -1.76 14.08 -2.43
C LEU A 118 -2.77 14.19 -3.58
N ALA A 119 -3.34 15.38 -3.80
CA ALA A 119 -4.44 15.64 -4.73
C ALA A 119 -5.67 14.76 -4.47
N LEU A 120 -5.96 14.53 -3.19
CA LEU A 120 -7.16 13.87 -2.68
C LEU A 120 -8.03 14.91 -1.97
N ASP A 121 -9.34 14.85 -2.15
CA ASP A 121 -10.23 15.84 -1.50
C ASP A 121 -10.28 15.62 0.01
N ALA A 122 -10.21 16.70 0.78
CA ALA A 122 -10.30 16.70 2.23
C ALA A 122 -11.73 16.89 2.75
N SER A 123 -12.70 17.21 1.87
CA SER A 123 -14.08 17.50 2.28
C SER A 123 -14.77 16.28 2.93
N ARG A 124 -15.61 16.54 3.93
CA ARG A 124 -16.36 15.51 4.65
C ARG A 124 -17.47 14.97 3.74
N GLU A 125 -17.42 13.68 3.42
CA GLU A 125 -18.42 13.05 2.55
C GLU A 125 -19.68 12.64 3.34
N PRO A 126 -20.87 12.75 2.72
CA PRO A 126 -22.03 11.95 3.13
C PRO A 126 -21.78 10.48 2.78
N ILE A 127 -22.12 9.57 3.69
CA ILE A 127 -21.94 8.13 3.55
C ILE A 127 -22.75 7.65 2.34
N GLN A 128 -22.08 7.32 1.23
CA GLN A 128 -22.68 6.63 0.08
C GLN A 128 -21.99 5.28 -0.11
N ALA A 129 -22.79 4.24 -0.39
CA ALA A 129 -22.28 2.92 -0.72
C ALA A 129 -21.45 3.01 -2.01
N PHE A 130 -20.25 2.42 -2.01
CA PHE A 130 -19.32 2.43 -3.15
C PHE A 130 -19.82 1.62 -4.37
N GLU A 131 -20.96 0.93 -4.23
CA GLU A 131 -21.65 0.17 -5.27
C GLU A 131 -22.35 1.13 -6.25
N GLY A 132 -21.62 1.60 -7.27
CA GLY A 132 -22.20 2.43 -8.34
C GLY A 132 -21.28 3.51 -8.91
N LEU A 133 -20.05 3.62 -8.39
CA LEU A 133 -19.13 4.71 -8.72
C LEU A 133 -18.60 4.71 -10.17
N ARG A 134 -18.70 3.58 -10.90
CA ARG A 134 -18.16 3.48 -12.26
C ARG A 134 -18.87 4.38 -13.29
N GLU A 135 -20.11 4.77 -13.04
CA GLU A 135 -20.97 5.41 -14.05
C GLU A 135 -21.20 6.92 -13.82
N THR A 136 -20.80 7.50 -12.69
CA THR A 136 -21.25 8.86 -12.29
C THR A 136 -20.16 9.91 -12.13
N LEU A 137 -18.90 9.66 -12.51
CA LEU A 137 -17.81 10.51 -12.04
C LEU A 137 -17.02 11.17 -13.17
N GLY A 138 -17.02 12.50 -13.14
CA GLY A 138 -16.26 13.37 -14.05
C GLY A 138 -14.75 13.37 -13.80
N VAL A 139 -14.05 13.82 -14.84
CA VAL A 139 -12.59 13.89 -15.05
C VAL A 139 -11.81 14.33 -13.79
N ASP A 140 -10.98 13.43 -13.27
CA ASP A 140 -9.77 13.64 -12.43
C ASP A 140 -9.84 14.61 -11.22
N ALA A 141 -11.04 14.91 -10.70
CA ALA A 141 -11.19 15.75 -9.52
C ALA A 141 -10.62 15.07 -8.23
N PRO A 142 -10.06 15.82 -7.26
CA PRO A 142 -9.51 15.24 -6.02
C PRO A 142 -10.47 14.33 -5.25
N LEU A 143 -11.78 14.61 -5.31
CA LEU A 143 -12.82 13.79 -4.69
C LEU A 143 -12.99 12.45 -5.42
N HIS A 144 -12.96 12.48 -6.75
CA HIS A 144 -12.97 11.28 -7.58
C HIS A 144 -11.79 10.38 -7.23
N ARG A 145 -10.58 10.96 -7.13
CA ARG A 145 -9.36 10.26 -6.75
C ARG A 145 -9.48 9.59 -5.38
N ARG A 146 -10.06 10.28 -4.38
CA ARG A 146 -10.30 9.70 -3.05
C ARG A 146 -11.29 8.55 -3.06
N ARG A 147 -12.42 8.71 -3.76
CA ARG A 147 -13.44 7.64 -3.83
C ARG A 147 -12.93 6.42 -4.58
N TRP A 148 -12.20 6.62 -5.67
CA TRP A 148 -11.58 5.54 -6.42
C TRP A 148 -10.55 4.80 -5.59
N LEU A 149 -9.73 5.52 -4.82
CA LEU A 149 -8.82 4.90 -3.86
C LEU A 149 -9.58 4.07 -2.80
N GLY A 150 -10.71 4.58 -2.30
CA GLY A 150 -11.58 3.83 -1.39
C GLY A 150 -12.12 2.53 -2.02
N PHE A 151 -12.56 2.60 -3.28
CA PHE A 151 -12.99 1.43 -4.04
C PHE A 151 -11.86 0.40 -4.21
N GLU A 152 -10.66 0.83 -4.59
CA GLU A 152 -9.48 -0.05 -4.70
C GLU A 152 -9.17 -0.76 -3.37
N VAL A 153 -9.31 -0.08 -2.23
CA VAL A 153 -9.12 -0.66 -0.89
C VAL A 153 -10.18 -1.72 -0.58
N VAL A 154 -11.45 -1.43 -0.89
CA VAL A 154 -12.54 -2.39 -0.68
C VAL A 154 -12.36 -3.63 -1.55
N ALA A 155 -12.02 -3.45 -2.84
CA ALA A 155 -11.75 -4.54 -3.77
C ALA A 155 -10.57 -5.39 -3.27
N ALA A 156 -9.48 -4.76 -2.83
CA ALA A 156 -8.32 -5.47 -2.33
C ALA A 156 -8.61 -6.35 -1.10
N ARG A 157 -9.40 -5.84 -0.15
CA ARG A 157 -9.87 -6.59 1.03
C ARG A 157 -10.77 -7.76 0.63
N LYS A 158 -11.77 -7.49 -0.22
CA LYS A 158 -12.80 -8.46 -0.59
C LYS A 158 -12.26 -9.58 -1.48
N ASP A 159 -11.46 -9.23 -2.49
CA ASP A 159 -11.08 -10.13 -3.56
C ASP A 159 -9.76 -10.85 -3.28
N PHE A 160 -8.87 -10.28 -2.46
CA PHE A 160 -7.54 -10.86 -2.14
C PHE A 160 -7.28 -11.09 -0.65
N GLY A 161 -8.24 -10.75 0.23
CA GLY A 161 -8.13 -11.03 1.66
C GLY A 161 -7.04 -10.27 2.41
N VAL A 162 -6.51 -9.18 1.83
CA VAL A 162 -5.47 -8.36 2.48
C VAL A 162 -6.09 -7.37 3.48
N PRO A 163 -5.44 -7.06 4.61
CA PRO A 163 -6.05 -6.28 5.71
C PRO A 163 -6.16 -4.76 5.45
N ILE A 164 -5.22 -4.22 4.69
CA ILE A 164 -4.92 -2.81 4.39
C ILE A 164 -4.79 -2.00 5.67
N SER A 165 -3.75 -2.31 6.44
CA SER A 165 -3.46 -1.64 7.70
C SER A 165 -2.18 -0.81 7.66
N GLY A 166 -1.26 -1.13 6.74
CA GLY A 166 0.08 -0.55 6.75
C GLY A 166 1.00 -1.12 7.85
N GLY A 167 0.66 -2.28 8.43
CA GLY A 167 1.46 -3.00 9.43
C GLY A 167 0.73 -3.28 10.76
N PRO A 168 1.46 -3.75 11.80
CA PRO A 168 2.90 -4.02 11.79
C PRO A 168 3.28 -5.17 10.86
N TYR A 169 4.37 -5.01 10.11
CA TYR A 169 4.83 -6.03 9.17
C TYR A 169 5.84 -6.97 9.84
N PRO A 170 5.63 -8.30 9.81
CA PRO A 170 6.49 -9.26 10.51
C PRO A 170 7.97 -9.16 10.12
N LEU A 171 8.24 -8.73 8.89
CA LEU A 171 9.58 -8.64 8.31
C LEU A 171 10.43 -7.45 8.80
N ASP A 172 9.83 -6.58 9.62
CA ASP A 172 10.50 -5.47 10.32
C ASP A 172 11.12 -5.87 11.64
N SER A 173 10.77 -7.06 12.13
CA SER A 173 11.58 -7.74 13.11
C SER A 173 12.96 -7.83 12.49
N THR A 174 13.92 -7.07 13.02
CA THR A 174 15.34 -7.42 12.90
C THR A 174 15.45 -8.94 13.02
N PRO A 175 16.37 -9.62 12.30
CA PRO A 175 16.69 -10.96 12.69
C PRO A 175 17.20 -10.85 14.13
N GLN A 176 16.33 -11.11 15.10
CA GLN A 176 16.77 -11.43 16.44
C GLN A 176 17.79 -12.52 16.18
N HIS A 177 19.03 -12.26 16.59
CA HIS A 177 20.04 -13.28 16.70
C HIS A 177 19.32 -14.52 17.22
N ARG A 178 19.10 -15.52 16.34
CA ARG A 178 18.93 -16.88 16.80
C ARG A 178 20.21 -17.10 17.58
N GLY A 179 20.09 -17.02 18.91
CA GLY A 179 21.16 -17.40 19.80
C GLY A 179 21.70 -18.71 19.26
N ALA A 180 23.01 -18.73 19.01
CA ALA A 180 23.68 -20.00 18.75
C ALA A 180 23.21 -20.95 19.85
N PRO A 181 22.79 -22.19 19.53
CA PRO A 181 22.54 -23.16 20.58
C PRO A 181 23.83 -23.27 21.38
N ASP A 182 23.75 -23.01 22.69
CA ASP A 182 24.86 -23.22 23.62
C ASP A 182 25.35 -24.65 23.43
N VAL A 183 26.48 -24.78 22.74
CA VAL A 183 27.24 -26.01 22.66
C VAL A 183 27.78 -26.24 24.06
N TRP A 184 27.10 -27.10 24.82
CA TRP A 184 27.63 -27.69 26.03
C TRP A 184 28.90 -28.48 25.68
N ILE A 185 30.07 -27.84 25.84
CA ILE A 185 31.34 -28.54 25.94
C ILE A 185 31.55 -28.86 27.42
N GLY A 186 31.01 -30.01 27.83
CA GLY A 186 31.40 -30.67 29.08
C GLY A 186 32.78 -31.29 28.91
N ARG A 187 33.68 -30.96 29.84
CA ARG A 187 35.02 -31.51 30.01
C ARG A 187 34.99 -32.96 30.47
#